data_AF-A0A354CJ06-F1
#
_entry.id   AF-A0A354CJ06-F1
#
_cell.length_a   1.000
_cell.length_b   1.000
_cell.length_c   1.000
_cell.angle_alpha   90.00
_cell.angle_beta   90.00
_cell.angle_gamma   90.00
#
_symmetry.space_group_name_H-M   'P 1'
#
loop_
_entity.id
_entity.type
_entity.pdbx_description
1 polymer ?
#
loop_
_entity_poly.entity_id
_entity_poly.type
_entity_poly.pdbx_seq_one_letter_code
_entity_poly.pdbx_strand_id
1 'polypeptide(L)'
;MKWNRYTIDTTTAAVDVVSSCLGDCGIEGIEIEDNVQLSQKDIKTMFVDFIPDLPPDDGSARVSFYLDADEDNDEMLKKVKEELEDMKSFMDIGPATITISQTEDKDWINNWKQYFHP
;
A
#
# COMPACT_ATOMS: atom_id res chain seq x y z
N MET A 1 -13.90 13.95 -5.68
CA MET A 1 -13.70 12.80 -6.59
C MET A 1 -13.74 11.56 -5.73
N LYS A 2 -14.24 10.44 -6.21
CA LYS A 2 -14.29 9.20 -5.40
C LYS A 2 -13.12 8.34 -5.84
N TRP A 3 -12.32 7.86 -4.88
CA TRP A 3 -11.21 6.97 -5.16
C TRP A 3 -11.49 5.62 -4.52
N ASN A 4 -11.25 4.55 -5.26
CA ASN A 4 -11.22 3.20 -4.74
C ASN A 4 -9.78 2.88 -4.34
N ARG A 5 -9.59 2.53 -3.07
CA ARG A 5 -8.32 2.02 -2.55
C ARG A 5 -8.33 0.50 -2.65
N TYR A 6 -7.36 -0.02 -3.39
CA TYR A 6 -7.11 -1.45 -3.54
C TYR A 6 -5.87 -1.79 -2.73
N THR A 7 -6.01 -2.69 -1.76
CA THR A 7 -4.93 -3.10 -0.86
C THR A 7 -4.56 -4.55 -1.14
N ILE A 8 -3.28 -4.79 -1.40
CA ILE A 8 -2.70 -6.12 -1.62
C ILE A 8 -1.95 -6.52 -0.35
N ASP A 9 -2.41 -7.57 0.32
CA ASP A 9 -1.66 -8.19 1.41
C ASP A 9 -0.52 -9.05 0.83
N THR A 10 0.73 -8.69 1.16
CA THR A 10 1.94 -9.33 0.67
C THR A 10 2.96 -9.54 1.81
N THR A 11 4.17 -9.97 1.46
CA THR A 11 5.29 -10.10 2.40
C THR A 11 6.25 -8.94 2.23
N THR A 12 6.94 -8.58 3.32
CA THR A 12 7.98 -7.55 3.31
C THR A 12 9.03 -7.78 2.22
N ALA A 13 9.41 -9.04 1.98
CA ALA A 13 10.39 -9.42 0.96
C ALA A 13 9.87 -9.26 -0.49
N ALA A 14 8.55 -9.25 -0.69
CA ALA A 14 7.94 -9.15 -2.00
C ALA A 14 7.48 -7.72 -2.36
N VAL A 15 7.49 -6.77 -1.40
CA VAL A 15 7.04 -5.38 -1.60
C VAL A 15 7.66 -4.74 -2.83
N ASP A 16 8.99 -4.82 -2.98
CA ASP A 16 9.69 -4.19 -4.11
C ASP A 16 9.25 -4.76 -5.47
N VAL A 17 9.04 -6.08 -5.53
CA VAL A 17 8.65 -6.76 -6.78
C VAL A 17 7.18 -6.48 -7.11
N VAL A 18 6.30 -6.57 -6.11
CA VAL A 18 4.89 -6.21 -6.26
C VAL A 18 4.75 -4.75 -6.71
N SER A 19 5.53 -3.85 -6.11
CA SER A 19 5.56 -2.43 -6.48
C SER A 19 5.99 -2.23 -7.94
N SER A 20 7.03 -2.93 -8.39
CA SER A 20 7.46 -2.89 -9.79
C SER A 20 6.38 -3.38 -10.75
N CYS A 21 5.73 -4.51 -10.43
CA CYS A 21 4.64 -5.04 -11.25
C CYS A 21 3.46 -4.08 -11.37
N LEU A 22 3.07 -3.43 -10.27
CA LEU A 22 2.00 -2.42 -10.31
C LEU A 22 2.41 -1.26 -11.24
N GLY A 23 3.67 -0.84 -11.21
CA GLY A 23 4.23 0.11 -12.17
C GLY A 23 4.08 -0.34 -13.63
N ASP A 24 4.42 -1.59 -13.93
CA ASP A 24 4.27 -2.20 -15.27
C ASP A 24 2.80 -2.35 -15.69
N CYS A 25 1.89 -2.44 -14.72
CA CYS A 25 0.45 -2.39 -14.95
C CYS A 25 -0.04 -0.99 -15.37
N GLY A 26 0.71 0.06 -15.03
CA GLY A 26 0.35 1.47 -15.26
C GLY A 26 -0.08 2.20 -14.00
N ILE A 27 0.17 1.64 -12.81
CA ILE A 27 -0.13 2.27 -11.52
C ILE A 27 1.06 3.14 -11.14
N GLU A 28 0.85 4.45 -11.09
CA GLU A 28 1.91 5.43 -10.82
C GLU A 28 2.05 5.81 -9.34
N GLY A 29 1.10 5.40 -8.50
CA GLY A 29 1.07 5.74 -7.08
C GLY A 29 0.71 4.55 -6.22
N ILE A 30 1.61 4.21 -5.29
CA ILE A 30 1.42 3.16 -4.30
C ILE A 30 1.69 3.68 -2.89
N GLU A 31 1.05 3.06 -1.93
CA GLU A 31 1.23 3.24 -0.49
C GLU A 31 1.69 1.90 0.08
N ILE A 32 2.80 1.93 0.82
CA ILE A 32 3.39 0.73 1.42
C ILE A 32 3.21 0.84 2.93
N GLU A 33 2.54 -0.15 3.52
CA GLU A 33 2.46 -0.33 4.97
C GLU A 33 3.28 -1.57 5.35
N ASP A 34 4.43 -1.37 6.00
CA ASP A 34 5.24 -2.44 6.57
C ASP A 34 5.80 -2.04 7.94
N ASN A 35 6.41 -3.00 8.62
CA ASN A 35 7.05 -2.81 9.92
C ASN A 35 8.58 -2.92 9.82
N VAL A 36 9.16 -2.63 8.64
CA VAL A 36 10.61 -2.68 8.45
C VAL A 36 11.27 -1.62 9.30
N GLN A 37 12.16 -2.05 10.20
CA GLN A 37 12.87 -1.11 11.05
C GLN A 37 13.85 -0.26 10.24
N LEU A 38 13.77 1.05 10.44
CA LEU A 38 14.72 1.99 9.88
C LEU A 38 16.12 1.72 10.43
N SER A 39 17.13 1.72 9.55
CA SER A 39 18.50 1.59 10.00
C SER A 39 18.95 2.86 10.73
N GLN A 40 19.93 2.74 11.64
CA GLN A 40 20.51 3.91 12.31
C GLN A 40 21.09 4.95 11.34
N LYS A 41 21.46 4.53 10.12
CA LYS A 41 21.95 5.43 9.08
C LYS A 41 20.81 6.24 8.48
N ASP A 42 19.68 5.60 8.19
CA ASP A 42 18.49 6.26 7.62
C ASP A 42 17.92 7.26 8.61
N ILE A 43 17.79 6.84 9.87
CA ILE A 43 17.37 7.68 11.01
C ILE A 43 18.22 8.95 11.12
N LYS A 44 19.55 8.84 11.04
CA LYS A 44 20.47 9.99 11.15
C LYS A 44 20.35 10.98 9.99
N THR A 45 19.82 10.52 8.86
CA THR A 45 19.63 11.34 7.66
C THR A 45 18.23 11.99 7.66
N MET A 46 17.28 11.43 8.43
CA MET A 46 15.96 12.00 8.64
C MET A 46 16.04 13.17 9.63
N PHE A 47 15.58 14.35 9.21
CA PHE A 47 15.44 15.52 10.06
C PHE A 47 14.12 15.48 10.82
N VAL A 48 13.92 14.46 11.66
CA VAL A 48 12.70 14.26 12.45
C VAL A 48 12.99 14.41 13.95
N ASP A 49 12.14 15.14 14.66
CA ASP A 49 12.25 15.32 16.12
C ASP A 49 11.97 14.01 16.89
N PHE A 50 11.19 13.11 16.28
CA PHE A 50 10.80 11.82 16.85
C PHE A 50 10.88 10.73 15.80
N ILE A 51 11.55 9.62 16.15
CA ILE A 51 11.58 8.42 15.33
C ILE A 51 10.35 7.59 15.74
N PRO A 52 9.49 7.19 14.80
CA PRO A 52 8.36 6.32 15.12
C PRO A 52 8.85 4.98 15.67
N ASP A 53 8.26 4.55 16.79
CA ASP A 53 8.46 3.22 17.34
C ASP A 53 7.56 2.25 16.57
N LEU A 54 8.14 1.57 15.58
CA LEU A 54 7.43 0.56 14.81
C LEU A 54 7.43 -0.76 15.60
N PRO A 55 6.32 -1.52 15.57
CA PRO A 55 6.32 -2.86 16.14
C PRO A 55 7.35 -3.75 15.40
N PRO A 56 7.73 -4.90 15.97
CA PRO A 56 8.62 -5.83 15.28
C PRO A 56 8.06 -6.24 13.91
N ASP A 57 8.92 -6.29 12.90
CA ASP A 57 8.57 -6.82 11.59
C ASP A 57 8.12 -8.28 11.72
N ASP A 58 6.88 -8.55 11.29
CA ASP A 58 6.28 -9.88 11.24
C ASP A 58 6.40 -10.52 9.85
N GLY A 59 7.10 -9.86 8.92
CA GLY A 59 7.28 -10.30 7.54
C GLY A 59 6.07 -10.03 6.66
N SER A 60 5.03 -9.37 7.17
CA SER A 60 3.85 -8.95 6.42
C SER A 60 3.96 -7.48 5.99
N ALA A 61 3.45 -7.20 4.81
CA ALA A 61 3.37 -5.86 4.28
C ALA A 61 2.08 -5.71 3.47
N ARG A 62 1.62 -4.47 3.31
CA ARG A 62 0.51 -4.15 2.42
C ARG A 62 0.95 -3.13 1.39
N VAL A 63 0.54 -3.36 0.15
CA VAL A 63 0.72 -2.41 -0.95
C VAL A 63 -0.65 -1.96 -1.42
N SER A 64 -0.96 -0.68 -1.22
CA SER A 64 -2.22 -0.07 -1.61
C SER A 64 -2.03 0.83 -2.83
N PHE A 65 -3.00 0.85 -3.73
CA PHE A 65 -3.06 1.80 -4.85
C PHE A 65 -4.47 2.35 -5.02
N TYR A 66 -4.58 3.48 -5.71
CA TYR A 66 -5.81 4.28 -5.79
C TYR A 66 -6.22 4.47 -7.25
N LEU A 67 -7.46 4.12 -7.59
CA LEU A 67 -8.04 4.36 -8.92
C LEU A 67 -9.32 5.18 -8.79
N ASP A 68 -9.64 5.97 -9.82
CA ASP A 68 -10.88 6.76 -9.84
C ASP A 68 -12.09 5.82 -9.87
N ALA A 69 -13.02 5.99 -8.92
CA ALA A 69 -14.19 5.13 -8.79
C ALA A 69 -15.22 5.35 -9.90
N ASP A 70 -15.14 6.47 -10.63
CA ASP A 70 -16.03 6.78 -11.75
C ASP A 70 -15.50 6.22 -13.10
N GLU A 71 -14.27 5.70 -13.13
CA GLU A 71 -13.66 5.03 -14.31
C GLU A 71 -13.87 3.51 -14.31
N ASP A 72 -13.82 2.90 -15.51
CA ASP A 72 -13.84 1.44 -15.66
C ASP A 72 -12.46 0.86 -15.33
N ASN A 73 -12.35 0.29 -14.13
CA ASN A 73 -11.11 -0.29 -13.60
C ASN A 73 -11.02 -1.81 -13.80
N ASP A 74 -12.01 -2.46 -14.40
CA ASP A 74 -12.09 -3.92 -14.44
C ASP A 74 -10.93 -4.54 -15.23
N GLU A 75 -10.54 -3.93 -16.35
CA GLU A 75 -9.41 -4.39 -17.17
C GLU A 75 -8.08 -4.25 -16.43
N MET A 76 -7.85 -3.10 -15.77
CA MET A 76 -6.66 -2.86 -14.95
C MET A 76 -6.56 -3.86 -13.81
N LEU A 77 -7.66 -4.07 -13.07
CA LEU A 77 -7.70 -5.02 -11.96
C LEU A 77 -7.52 -6.47 -12.41
N LYS A 78 -8.01 -6.82 -13.60
CA LYS A 78 -7.77 -8.13 -14.18
C LYS A 78 -6.29 -8.32 -14.49
N LYS A 79 -5.65 -7.34 -15.14
CA LYS A 79 -4.20 -7.36 -15.43
C LYS A 79 -3.38 -7.53 -14.15
N VAL A 80 -3.67 -6.74 -13.12
CA VAL A 80 -2.98 -6.84 -11.81
C VAL A 80 -3.14 -8.24 -11.19
N LYS A 81 -4.34 -8.83 -11.26
CA LYS A 81 -4.58 -10.18 -10.74
C LYS A 81 -3.82 -11.26 -11.50
N GLU A 82 -3.74 -11.14 -12.83
CA GLU A 82 -3.00 -12.08 -13.68
C GLU A 82 -1.51 -12.03 -13.37
N GLU A 83 -0.93 -10.82 -13.28
CA GLU A 83 0.48 -10.63 -12.93
C GLU A 83 0.82 -11.14 -11.51
N LEU A 84 -0.06 -10.91 -10.53
CA LEU A 84 0.11 -11.46 -9.16
C LEU A 84 0.06 -12.99 -9.13
N GLU A 85 -0.79 -13.61 -9.94
CA GLU A 85 -0.87 -15.07 -10.03
C GLU A 85 0.35 -15.66 -10.74
N ASP A 86 0.81 -15.02 -11.81
CA ASP A 86 2.05 -15.39 -12.48
C ASP A 86 3.24 -15.28 -11.52
N MET A 87 3.30 -14.22 -10.71
CA MET A 87 4.32 -14.04 -9.66
C MET A 87 4.35 -15.19 -8.65
N LYS A 88 3.20 -15.70 -8.22
CA LYS A 88 3.13 -16.86 -7.30
C LYS A 88 3.79 -18.12 -7.88
N SER A 89 3.93 -18.21 -9.19
CA SER A 89 4.55 -19.36 -9.85
C SER A 89 6.08 -19.38 -9.71
N PHE A 90 6.71 -18.24 -9.43
CA PHE A 90 8.17 -18.12 -9.35
C PHE A 90 8.71 -17.52 -8.05
N MET A 91 7.87 -16.90 -7.22
CA MET A 91 8.26 -16.42 -5.89
C MET A 91 7.10 -16.42 -4.89
N ASP A 92 7.46 -16.40 -3.60
CA ASP A 92 6.47 -16.24 -2.53
C ASP A 92 6.15 -14.76 -2.32
N ILE A 93 4.97 -14.34 -2.79
CA ILE A 93 4.42 -13.00 -2.58
C ILE A 93 3.42 -12.96 -1.43
N GLY A 94 3.29 -14.05 -0.65
CA GLY A 94 2.29 -14.18 0.40
C GLY A 94 0.87 -14.37 -0.14
N PRO A 95 -0.17 -13.89 0.58
CA PRO A 95 -1.57 -14.08 0.19
C PRO A 95 -1.89 -13.50 -1.19
N ALA A 96 -1.33 -12.32 -1.50
CA ALA A 96 -1.67 -11.49 -2.66
C ALA A 96 -3.18 -11.25 -2.79
N THR A 97 -3.86 -11.12 -1.64
CA THR A 97 -5.30 -10.88 -1.60
C THR A 97 -5.54 -9.41 -1.88
N ILE A 98 -6.37 -9.09 -2.87
CA ILE A 98 -6.79 -7.72 -3.16
C ILE A 98 -8.08 -7.42 -2.40
N THR A 99 -8.04 -6.44 -1.49
CA THR A 99 -9.20 -5.91 -0.79
C THR A 99 -9.53 -4.52 -1.31
N ILE A 100 -10.81 -4.23 -1.53
CA ILE A 100 -11.28 -2.93 -2.03
C ILE A 100 -11.94 -2.16 -0.88
N SER A 101 -11.54 -0.90 -0.70
CA SER A 101 -12.19 0.04 0.20
C SER A 101 -12.43 1.35 -0.53
N GLN A 102 -13.59 1.99 -0.32
CA GLN A 102 -13.89 3.27 -0.94
C GLN A 102 -13.43 4.39 -0.01
N THR A 103 -12.57 5.28 -0.49
CA THR A 103 -12.16 6.48 0.24
C THR A 103 -13.14 7.60 -0.13
N GLU A 104 -14.17 7.82 0.69
CA GLU A 104 -15.02 9.00 0.53
C GLU A 104 -14.31 10.23 1.14
N ASP A 105 -14.13 11.27 0.33
CA ASP A 105 -13.70 12.64 0.68
C ASP A 105 -14.53 13.31 1.82
N LYS A 106 -15.46 12.60 2.47
CA LYS A 106 -16.25 13.12 3.60
C LYS A 106 -15.59 12.91 4.95
N ASP A 107 -14.68 11.96 5.09
CA ASP A 107 -14.08 11.66 6.41
C ASP A 107 -12.91 12.59 6.77
N TRP A 108 -12.29 13.25 5.79
CA TRP A 108 -11.22 14.22 6.07
C TRP A 108 -11.75 15.50 6.75
N ILE A 109 -12.99 15.92 6.47
CA ILE A 109 -13.58 17.16 7.06
C ILE A 109 -13.87 17.02 8.56
N ASN A 110 -14.05 15.79 9.06
CA ASN A 110 -14.51 15.55 10.44
C ASN A 110 -13.53 14.72 11.31
N ASN A 111 -12.64 13.90 10.74
CA ASN A 111 -11.71 13.11 11.56
C ASN A 111 -10.73 13.98 12.36
N TRP A 112 -10.19 15.06 11.79
CA TRP A 112 -9.26 15.93 12.53
C TRP A 112 -9.88 16.59 13.77
N LYS A 113 -11.21 16.84 13.77
CA LYS A 113 -11.93 17.40 14.93
C LYS A 113 -12.01 16.44 16.11
N GLN A 114 -11.84 15.13 15.87
CA GLN A 114 -11.80 14.14 16.94
C GLN A 114 -10.45 14.13 17.67
N TYR A 115 -9.38 14.55 16.99
CA TYR A 115 -8.02 14.61 17.53
C TYR A 115 -7.59 16.02 17.98
N PHE A 116 -8.46 17.03 17.81
CA PHE A 116 -8.23 18.40 18.29
C PHE A 116 -9.08 18.67 19.53
N HIS A 117 -8.51 18.42 20.71
CA HIS A 117 -9.07 18.87 21.99
C HIS A 117 -8.41 20.21 22.39
N PRO A 118 -9.19 21.20 22.88
CA PRO A 118 -8.66 22.53 23.25
C PRO A 118 -7.66 22.49 24.39
#